data_AF-A0A973BD21-F1
#
_entry.id   AF-A0A973BD21-F1
#
_cell.length_a   1.000
_cell.length_b   1.000
_cell.length_c   1.000
_cell.angle_alpha   90.00
_cell.angle_beta   90.00
_cell.angle_gamma   90.00
#
_symmetry.space_group_name_H-M   'P 1'
#
loop_
_entity.id
_entity.type
_entity.pdbx_description
1 polymer ?
#
loop_
_entity_poly.entity_id
_entity_poly.type
_entity_poly.pdbx_seq_one_letter_code
_entity_poly.pdbx_strand_id
1 'polypeptide(L)'
;MKKLQSSFSGITIVEVPVVFNDSSSGGIVSLWGINLNSLLTYNNIYVPVFIMNHDAETLNTIRNNTTKNVISINETGVCYMGIGVRCLA
;
A
#
# COMPACT_ATOMS: atom_id res chain seq x y z
N MET A 1 9.99 -14.07 7.40
CA MET A 1 9.82 -13.45 8.75
C MET A 1 11.06 -13.48 9.65
N LYS A 2 11.67 -14.63 9.96
CA LYS A 2 12.73 -14.72 11.00
C LYS A 2 13.87 -13.69 10.88
N LYS A 3 14.41 -13.44 9.67
CA LYS A 3 15.47 -12.44 9.44
C LYS A 3 15.00 -10.99 9.56
N LEU A 4 13.75 -10.69 9.18
CA LEU A 4 13.20 -9.33 9.28
C LEU A 4 12.95 -8.98 10.74
N GLN A 5 12.33 -9.90 11.49
CA GLN A 5 12.10 -9.77 12.93
C GLN A 5 13.41 -9.65 13.72
N SER A 6 14.45 -10.42 13.35
CA SER A 6 15.75 -10.33 14.04
C SER A 6 16.49 -9.02 13.75
N SER A 7 16.27 -8.42 12.58
CA SER A 7 16.94 -7.16 12.18
C SER A 7 16.24 -5.92 12.74
N PHE A 8 14.97 -6.03 13.11
CA PHE A 8 14.12 -4.95 13.59
C PHE A 8 13.52 -5.31 14.96
N SER A 9 14.39 -5.52 15.95
CA SER A 9 13.96 -5.85 17.31
C SER A 9 13.16 -4.71 17.94
N GLY A 10 12.07 -5.05 18.63
CA GLY A 10 11.18 -4.07 19.28
C GLY A 10 10.19 -3.36 18.35
N ILE A 11 10.17 -3.68 17.06
CA ILE A 11 9.17 -3.16 16.10
C ILE A 11 8.01 -4.13 15.97
N THR A 12 6.79 -3.61 15.96
CA THR A 12 5.59 -4.37 15.58
C THR A 12 5.50 -4.44 14.06
N ILE A 13 5.57 -5.65 13.51
CA ILE A 13 5.35 -5.89 12.08
C ILE A 13 3.85 -6.15 11.88
N VAL A 14 3.19 -5.30 11.10
CA VAL A 14 1.79 -5.45 10.72
C VAL A 14 1.74 -5.91 9.28
N GLU A 15 1.14 -7.08 9.05
CA GLU A 15 0.95 -7.63 7.71
C GLU A 15 -0.35 -7.10 7.10
N VAL A 16 -0.32 -6.80 5.80
CA VAL A 16 -1.51 -6.44 5.02
C VAL A 16 -1.62 -7.39 3.82
N PRO A 17 -2.83 -7.75 3.39
CA PRO A 17 -2.99 -8.59 2.22
C PRO A 17 -2.50 -7.87 0.97
N VAL A 18 -2.03 -8.64 0.00
CA VAL A 18 -1.58 -8.13 -1.30
C VAL A 18 -2.06 -9.07 -2.38
N VAL A 19 -2.53 -8.51 -3.48
CA VAL A 19 -2.88 -9.25 -4.69
C VAL A 19 -2.14 -8.62 -5.84
N PHE A 20 -1.03 -9.25 -6.26
CA PHE A 20 -0.26 -8.76 -7.39
C PHE A 20 -1.00 -9.03 -8.70
N ASN A 21 -0.90 -8.08 -9.62
CA ASN A 21 -1.24 -8.30 -11.01
C ASN A 21 0.03 -8.09 -11.85
N ASP A 22 0.54 -9.20 -12.41
CA ASP A 22 1.78 -9.26 -13.19
C ASP A 22 1.68 -8.57 -14.57
N SER A 23 0.62 -7.79 -14.81
CA SER A 23 0.53 -6.90 -15.95
C SER A 23 1.73 -5.95 -16.02
N SER A 24 2.27 -5.79 -17.23
CA SER A 24 3.30 -4.81 -17.53
C SER A 24 2.93 -3.99 -18.76
N SER A 25 3.29 -2.72 -18.76
CA SER A 25 3.11 -1.82 -19.91
C SER A 25 4.45 -1.17 -20.22
N GLY A 26 4.92 -1.31 -21.46
CA GLY A 26 6.23 -0.76 -21.87
C GLY A 26 7.42 -1.31 -21.08
N GLY A 27 7.33 -2.53 -20.54
CA GLY A 27 8.37 -3.15 -19.71
C GLY A 27 8.38 -2.70 -18.24
N ILE A 28 7.43 -1.85 -17.84
CA ILE A 28 7.25 -1.40 -16.46
C ILE A 28 6.23 -2.31 -15.76
N VAL A 29 6.63 -2.87 -14.62
CA VAL A 29 5.76 -3.71 -13.78
C VAL A 29 4.71 -2.84 -13.10
N SER A 30 3.45 -3.26 -13.15
CA SER A 30 2.36 -2.53 -12.53
C SER A 30 2.40 -2.59 -10.99
N LEU A 31 1.87 -1.55 -10.35
CA LEU A 31 1.68 -1.49 -8.89
C LEU A 31 0.28 -1.90 -8.44
N TRP A 32 -0.52 -2.50 -9.33
CA TRP A 32 -1.82 -3.05 -8.99
C TRP A 32 -1.78 -3.89 -7.71
N GLY A 33 -2.69 -3.56 -6.78
CA GLY A 33 -2.91 -4.31 -5.55
C GLY A 33 -1.87 -4.09 -4.45
N ILE A 34 -0.91 -3.18 -4.65
CA ILE A 34 0.09 -2.82 -3.64
C ILE A 34 -0.34 -1.55 -2.88
N ASN A 35 -1.23 -1.71 -1.91
CA ASN A 35 -1.73 -0.59 -1.09
C ASN A 35 -0.62 0.10 -0.26
N LEU A 36 0.52 -0.55 -0.06
CA LEU A 36 1.66 -0.01 0.69
C LEU A 36 2.44 1.10 -0.05
N ASN A 37 2.14 1.38 -1.32
CA ASN A 37 2.62 2.59 -2.02
C ASN A 37 1.87 3.86 -1.52
N SER A 38 1.77 3.99 -0.20
CA SER A 38 1.03 5.04 0.49
C SER A 38 1.91 6.27 0.76
N LEU A 39 1.30 7.45 0.78
CA LEU A 39 1.94 8.70 1.20
C LEU A 39 1.60 9.01 2.67
N LEU A 40 2.64 9.16 3.48
CA LEU A 40 2.52 9.55 4.89
C LEU A 40 2.78 11.05 5.05
N THR A 41 1.87 11.74 5.72
CA THR A 41 2.02 13.14 6.14
C THR A 41 1.90 13.26 7.66
N TYR A 42 1.99 14.48 8.20
CA TYR A 42 1.91 14.70 9.65
C TYR A 42 0.62 14.14 10.25
N ASN A 43 -0.53 14.34 9.60
CA ASN A 43 -1.84 13.90 10.12
C ASN A 43 -2.49 12.77 9.33
N ASN A 44 -2.06 12.50 8.09
CA ASN A 44 -2.79 11.63 7.18
C ASN A 44 -1.90 10.55 6.58
N ILE A 45 -2.50 9.39 6.29
CA ILE A 45 -1.97 8.35 5.42
C ILE A 45 -2.89 8.27 4.21
N TYR A 46 -2.34 8.56 3.03
CA TYR A 46 -3.05 8.41 1.76
C TYR A 46 -2.74 7.04 1.19
N VAL A 47 -3.74 6.16 1.18
CA VAL A 47 -3.59 4.75 0.84
C VAL A 47 -4.19 4.51 -0.55
N PRO A 48 -3.42 4.04 -1.54
CA PRO A 48 -3.99 3.66 -2.83
C PRO A 48 -4.96 2.49 -2.70
N VAL A 49 -6.03 2.53 -3.49
CA VAL A 49 -7.01 1.44 -3.66
C VAL A 49 -7.26 1.20 -5.14
N PHE A 50 -7.61 -0.05 -5.47
CA PHE A 50 -7.63 -0.56 -6.83
C PHE A 50 -8.98 -1.18 -7.21
N ILE A 51 -10.00 -1.05 -6.35
CA ILE A 51 -11.32 -1.71 -6.51
C ILE A 51 -11.15 -3.23 -6.50
N MET A 52 -10.31 -3.71 -5.58
CA MET A 52 -10.01 -5.12 -5.36
C MET A 52 -10.55 -5.59 -4.01
N ASN A 53 -10.85 -6.88 -3.90
CA ASN A 53 -11.48 -7.45 -2.71
C ASN A 53 -10.65 -7.24 -1.43
N HIS A 54 -9.32 -7.16 -1.53
CA HIS A 54 -8.42 -6.99 -0.39
C HIS A 54 -8.22 -5.53 0.06
N ASP A 55 -8.71 -4.55 -0.71
CA ASP A 55 -8.53 -3.13 -0.38
C ASP A 55 -9.19 -2.78 0.97
N ALA A 56 -10.40 -3.28 1.21
CA ALA A 56 -11.15 -2.99 2.42
C ALA A 56 -10.46 -3.57 3.67
N GLU A 57 -9.95 -4.80 3.57
CA GLU A 57 -9.18 -5.44 4.63
C GLU A 57 -7.90 -4.66 4.93
N THR A 58 -7.15 -4.27 3.88
CA THR A 58 -5.92 -3.49 4.02
C THR A 58 -6.17 -2.15 4.70
N LEU A 59 -7.20 -1.41 4.28
CA LEU A 59 -7.58 -0.14 4.89
C LEU A 59 -7.92 -0.30 6.38
N ASN A 60 -8.66 -1.36 6.74
CA ASN A 60 -9.03 -1.63 8.13
C ASN A 60 -7.81 -1.98 8.98
N THR A 61 -6.90 -2.81 8.46
CA THR A 61 -5.65 -3.13 9.15
C THR A 61 -4.81 -1.88 9.39
N ILE A 62 -4.66 -0.99 8.40
CA ILE A 62 -3.92 0.27 8.57
C ILE A 62 -4.59 1.15 9.63
N ARG A 63 -5.92 1.33 9.56
CA ARG A 63 -6.69 2.14 10.52
C ARG A 63 -6.54 1.64 11.96
N ASN A 64 -6.55 0.32 12.16
CA ASN A 64 -6.44 -0.29 13.49
C ASN A 64 -5.04 -0.17 14.09
N ASN A 65 -4.03 0.20 13.29
CA ASN A 65 -2.63 0.27 13.70
C ASN A 65 -2.04 1.68 13.60
N THR A 66 -2.88 2.72 13.51
CA THR A 66 -2.44 4.11 13.46
C THR A 66 -3.41 5.05 14.17
N THR A 67 -2.91 6.20 14.62
CA THR A 67 -3.73 7.32 15.11
C THR A 67 -3.97 8.38 14.05
N LYS A 68 -3.38 8.23 12.86
CA LYS A 68 -3.53 9.16 11.74
C LYS A 68 -4.83 8.91 10.96
N ASN A 69 -5.29 9.92 10.24
CA ASN A 69 -6.43 9.75 9.34
C ASN A 69 -6.02 8.91 8.13
N VAL A 70 -6.78 7.87 7.81
CA VAL A 70 -6.53 7.01 6.65
C VAL A 70 -7.47 7.38 5.52
N ILE A 71 -6.92 7.94 4.45
CA ILE A 71 -7.65 8.46 3.29
C ILE A 71 -7.35 7.55 2.09
N SER A 72 -8.38 6.90 1.54
CA SER A 72 -8.23 6.06 0.36
C SER A 72 -8.17 6.91 -0.92
N ILE A 73 -7.22 6.60 -1.81
CA ILE A 73 -7.07 7.23 -3.13
C ILE A 73 -7.28 6.18 -4.22
N ASN A 74 -8.22 6.40 -5.13
CA ASN A 74 -8.43 5.48 -6.25
C ASN A 74 -7.29 5.62 -7.27
N GLU A 75 -6.50 4.57 -7.47
CA GLU A 75 -5.34 4.54 -8.36
C GLU A 75 -5.52 3.71 -9.63
N THR A 76 -6.75 3.29 -9.92
CA THR A 76 -7.05 2.52 -11.15
C THR A 76 -6.62 3.24 -12.43
N GLY A 77 -6.49 4.58 -12.40
CA GLY A 77 -6.05 5.40 -13.53
C GLY A 77 -4.54 5.61 -13.70
N VAL A 78 -3.69 5.19 -12.74
CA VAL A 78 -2.23 5.45 -12.78
C VAL A 78 -1.38 4.21 -12.49
N CYS A 79 -1.94 3.18 -11.85
CA CYS A 79 -1.22 1.98 -11.43
C CYS A 79 -0.51 1.23 -12.57
N TYR A 80 -1.05 1.26 -13.80
CA TYR A 80 -0.44 0.65 -14.99
C TYR A 80 0.87 1.33 -15.44
N MET A 81 1.16 2.54 -14.95
CA MET A 81 2.40 3.26 -15.20
C MET A 81 3.53 2.83 -14.26
N GLY A 82 3.26 1.90 -13.32
CA GLY A 82 4.23 1.49 -12.30
C GLY A 82 4.50 2.57 -11.24
N ILE A 83 3.58 3.55 -11.12
CA ILE A 83 3.66 4.70 -10.21
C ILE A 83 2.45 4.64 -9.26
N GLY A 84 2.65 5.01 -7.99
CA GLY A 84 1.58 5.11 -6.99
C GLY A 84 1.68 6.40 -6.17
N VAL A 85 0.81 6.56 -5.16
CA VAL A 85 0.61 7.80 -4.39
C VAL A 85 1.92 8.32 -3.83
N ARG A 86 2.79 7.41 -3.33
CA ARG A 86 4.09 7.79 -2.77
C ARG A 86 5.06 8.32 -3.83
N CYS A 87 4.96 7.85 -5.06
CA CYS A 87 5.88 8.22 -6.14
C CYS A 87 5.52 9.54 -6.83
N LEU A 88 4.30 10.05 -6.61
CA LEU A 88 3.79 11.29 -7.22
C LEU A 88 3.98 12.54 -6.33
N ALA A 89 4.50 12.37 -5.11
CA ALA A 89 4.56 13.40 -4.08
C ALA A 89 5.98 13.65 -3.56
#